data_AF-A0A6A1PZD8-F1
#
_entry.id   AF-A0A6A1PZD8-F1
#
_cell.length_a   1.000
_cell.length_b   1.000
_cell.length_c   1.000
_cell.angle_alpha   90.00
_cell.angle_beta   90.00
_cell.angle_gamma   90.00
#
_symmetry.space_group_name_H-M   'P 1'
#
loop_
_entity.id
_entity.type
_entity.pdbx_description
1 polymer ?
#
loop_
_entity_poly.entity_id
_entity_poly.type
_entity_poly.pdbx_seq_one_letter_code
_entity_poly.pdbx_strand_id
1 'polypeptide(L)'
;LFEGMKAFKGRDQCVRLFRPWLNMDRMLRSALRLCLPTWVRGAAGGLDSWIPDARFCPSQPSLGVGKPTRALLFVILCPVGANYGPTVFVQQEAQKKGCEQVLWLYGPDHQLTEVGTMNIFVFWTHEDGGEPTHDPSPALAEGEFRVAERKITMKEFLQALEDGRVREVFGSGTACQVCPVHRILYQGKHLHIPTMENGPELILRFHKELKAIQ
;
A
#
# COMPACT_ATOMS: atom_id res chain seq x y z
N LEU A 1 5.26 -15.99 -3.55
CA LEU A 1 4.92 -14.55 -3.68
C LEU A 1 3.52 -14.41 -4.26
N PHE A 2 2.87 -13.26 -4.10
CA PHE A 2 1.59 -12.98 -4.75
C PHE A 2 1.50 -11.51 -5.16
N GLU A 3 0.52 -11.21 -6.01
CA GLU A 3 0.11 -9.86 -6.40
C GLU A 3 -1.40 -9.68 -6.22
N GLY A 4 -1.83 -8.42 -6.10
CA GLY A 4 -3.22 -8.05 -6.02
C GLY A 4 -3.52 -6.89 -6.97
N MET A 5 -4.41 -7.12 -7.93
CA MET A 5 -4.95 -6.09 -8.81
C MET A 5 -6.47 -6.25 -8.93
N LYS A 6 -7.14 -5.18 -9.35
CA LYS A 6 -8.60 -5.16 -9.52
C LYS A 6 -8.96 -4.93 -10.98
N ALA A 7 -10.03 -5.61 -11.39
CA ALA A 7 -10.75 -5.34 -12.61
C ALA A 7 -12.02 -4.54 -12.28
N PHE A 8 -12.32 -3.56 -13.12
CA PHE A 8 -13.48 -2.69 -13.00
C PHE A 8 -14.31 -2.78 -14.28
N LYS A 9 -15.63 -2.81 -14.13
CA LYS A 9 -16.56 -2.83 -15.26
C LYS A 9 -17.14 -1.44 -15.43
N GLY A 10 -16.80 -0.78 -16.54
CA GLY A 10 -17.29 0.56 -16.86
C GLY A 10 -18.77 0.57 -17.23
N ARG A 11 -19.36 1.77 -17.30
CA ARG A 11 -20.75 1.96 -17.77
C ARG A 11 -20.95 1.45 -19.20
N ASP A 12 -19.89 1.51 -19.99
CA ASP A 12 -19.78 1.00 -21.36
C ASP A 12 -19.67 -0.53 -21.43
N GLN A 13 -19.83 -1.24 -20.31
CA GLN A 13 -19.70 -2.70 -20.17
C GLN A 13 -18.29 -3.25 -20.41
N CYS A 14 -17.32 -2.41 -20.74
CA CYS A 14 -15.92 -2.80 -20.90
C CYS A 14 -15.27 -3.07 -19.54
N VAL A 15 -14.49 -4.15 -19.46
CA VAL A 15 -13.70 -4.50 -18.27
C VAL A 15 -12.30 -3.92 -18.43
N ARG A 16 -11.82 -3.23 -17.39
CA ARG A 16 -10.50 -2.58 -17.35
C ARG A 16 -9.72 -3.03 -16.13
N LEU A 17 -8.41 -3.18 -16.29
CA LEU A 17 -7.47 -3.38 -15.19
C LEU A 17 -6.80 -2.06 -14.83
N PHE A 18 -6.68 -1.76 -13.53
CA PHE A 18 -5.98 -0.56 -13.08
C PHE A 18 -4.46 -0.79 -13.00
N ARG A 19 -3.73 -0.21 -13.94
CA ARG A 19 -2.25 -0.25 -14.03
C ARG A 19 -1.63 -1.67 -13.86
N PRO A 20 -2.12 -2.71 -14.57
CA PRO A 20 -1.69 -4.11 -14.37
C PRO A 20 -0.18 -4.30 -14.60
N TRP A 21 0.44 -3.47 -15.44
CA TRP A 21 1.86 -3.50 -15.74
C TRP A 21 2.74 -3.25 -14.49
N LEU A 22 2.31 -2.38 -13.57
CA LEU A 22 3.05 -2.10 -12.34
C LEU A 22 3.02 -3.28 -11.37
N ASN A 23 1.89 -4.00 -11.32
CA ASN A 23 1.79 -5.24 -10.57
C ASN A 23 2.73 -6.31 -11.14
N MET A 24 2.80 -6.46 -12.47
CA MET A 24 3.69 -7.41 -13.12
C MET A 24 5.17 -7.11 -12.80
N ASP A 25 5.54 -5.83 -12.80
CA ASP A 25 6.91 -5.40 -12.45
C ASP A 25 7.25 -5.70 -10.99
N ARG A 26 6.31 -5.47 -10.06
CA ARG A 26 6.50 -5.82 -8.64
C ARG A 26 6.55 -7.34 -8.42
N MET A 27 5.77 -8.10 -9.18
CA MET A 27 5.80 -9.57 -9.16
C MET A 27 7.17 -10.10 -9.61
N LEU A 28 7.71 -9.57 -10.71
CA LEU A 28 9.02 -9.97 -11.23
C LEU A 28 10.15 -9.65 -10.24
N ARG A 29 10.15 -8.45 -9.66
CA ARG A 29 11.12 -8.06 -8.60
C ARG A 29 11.05 -9.00 -7.39
N SER A 30 9.84 -9.38 -6.99
CA SER A 30 9.63 -10.32 -5.88
C SER A 30 10.10 -11.74 -6.23
N ALA A 31 9.93 -12.18 -7.48
CA ALA A 31 10.37 -13.47 -7.97
C ALA A 31 11.90 -13.56 -7.95
N LEU A 32 12.56 -12.53 -8.46
CA LEU A 32 14.03 -12.39 -8.41
C LEU A 32 14.57 -12.47 -6.97
N ARG A 33 13.94 -11.75 -6.03
CA ARG A 33 14.35 -11.75 -4.61
C ARG A 33 14.21 -13.12 -3.94
N LEU A 34 13.28 -13.95 -4.40
CA LEU A 34 13.05 -15.30 -3.90
C LEU A 34 13.77 -16.37 -4.74
N CYS A 35 14.63 -15.97 -5.67
CA CYS A 35 15.33 -16.85 -6.60
C CYS A 35 14.39 -17.76 -7.42
N LEU A 36 13.17 -17.29 -7.69
CA LEU A 36 12.18 -17.97 -8.51
C LEU A 36 12.45 -17.73 -10.01
N PRO A 37 11.93 -18.59 -10.91
CA PRO A 37 12.04 -18.40 -12.35
C PRO A 37 11.47 -17.05 -12.82
N THR A 38 12.14 -16.42 -13.77
CA THR A 38 11.75 -15.13 -14.37
C THR A 38 11.08 -15.32 -15.74
N TRP A 39 10.33 -14.32 -16.19
CA TRP A 39 9.71 -14.28 -17.52
C TRP A 39 10.00 -12.94 -18.24
N VAL A 40 9.88 -12.93 -19.58
CA VAL A 40 10.15 -11.76 -20.43
C VAL A 40 8.85 -11.01 -20.73
N ARG A 41 8.88 -9.67 -20.69
CA ARG A 41 7.71 -8.76 -20.90
C ARG A 41 6.98 -8.93 -22.24
N GLY A 42 7.60 -9.57 -23.24
CA GLY A 42 7.15 -9.57 -24.64
C GLY A 42 5.95 -10.48 -25.00
N ALA A 43 5.37 -11.21 -24.06
CA ALA A 43 4.24 -12.11 -24.34
C ALA A 43 2.85 -11.49 -24.06
N ALA A 44 2.79 -10.19 -23.72
CA ALA A 44 1.52 -9.48 -23.49
C ALA A 44 0.91 -8.89 -24.78
N GLY A 45 0.90 -9.67 -25.85
CA GLY A 45 0.10 -9.38 -27.04
C GLY A 45 -1.37 -9.71 -26.74
N GLY A 46 -2.19 -8.67 -26.56
CA GLY A 46 -3.65 -8.80 -26.45
C GLY A 46 -4.15 -9.06 -25.03
N LEU A 47 -4.51 -7.98 -24.32
CA LEU A 47 -5.16 -8.05 -23.00
C LEU A 47 -6.55 -8.73 -23.03
N ASP A 48 -7.09 -9.04 -24.22
CA ASP A 48 -8.37 -9.76 -24.38
C ASP A 48 -8.22 -11.29 -24.34
N SER A 49 -6.99 -11.83 -24.35
CA SER A 49 -6.74 -13.28 -24.28
C SER A 49 -5.67 -13.68 -23.26
N TRP A 50 -5.13 -12.71 -22.53
CA TRP A 50 -4.06 -12.91 -21.55
C TRP A 50 -4.55 -12.56 -20.15
N ILE A 51 -5.13 -13.54 -19.46
CA ILE A 51 -5.11 -13.61 -18.00
C ILE A 51 -4.13 -14.74 -17.66
N PRO A 52 -2.82 -14.47 -17.48
CA PRO A 52 -1.89 -15.48 -17.01
C PRO A 52 -2.17 -15.77 -15.55
N ASP A 53 -2.30 -17.05 -15.24
CA ASP A 53 -2.64 -17.53 -13.91
C ASP A 53 -1.44 -17.44 -12.94
N ALA A 54 -1.13 -16.26 -12.42
CA ALA A 54 0.09 -15.94 -11.68
C ALA A 54 0.08 -15.95 -10.11
N ARG A 55 0.51 -17.06 -9.47
CA ARG A 55 1.15 -17.13 -8.13
C ARG A 55 2.27 -18.19 -8.15
N PHE A 56 3.45 -17.88 -7.61
CA PHE A 56 4.54 -18.86 -7.49
C PHE A 56 4.55 -19.52 -6.11
N CYS A 57 4.36 -20.84 -6.08
CA CYS A 57 4.58 -21.71 -4.93
C CYS A 57 5.78 -22.63 -5.19
N PRO A 58 6.86 -22.57 -4.37
CA PRO A 58 7.92 -23.57 -4.41
C PRO A 58 7.34 -24.95 -4.11
N SER A 59 7.58 -25.95 -4.97
CA SER A 59 6.95 -27.27 -4.88
C SER A 59 7.96 -28.43 -4.86
N GLN A 60 9.20 -28.14 -4.47
CA GLN A 60 10.26 -29.14 -4.46
C GLN A 60 10.01 -30.23 -3.40
N PRO A 61 10.11 -31.53 -3.74
CA PRO A 61 9.97 -32.63 -2.78
C PRO A 61 11.29 -32.87 -2.03
N SER A 62 11.81 -31.84 -1.37
CA SER A 62 13.01 -31.91 -0.53
C SER A 62 12.86 -30.98 0.66
N LEU A 63 13.29 -31.43 1.84
CA LEU A 63 13.31 -30.63 3.07
C LEU A 63 14.53 -29.71 3.16
N GLY A 64 15.47 -29.79 2.21
CA GLY A 64 16.68 -28.97 2.19
C GLY A 64 16.38 -27.50 1.90
N VAL A 65 16.94 -26.59 2.71
CA VAL A 65 16.87 -25.14 2.47
C VAL A 65 17.85 -24.79 1.35
N GLY A 66 17.33 -24.50 0.16
CA GLY A 66 18.11 -24.16 -1.03
C GLY A 66 17.27 -23.55 -2.16
N LYS A 67 17.91 -23.18 -3.27
CA LYS A 67 17.19 -22.64 -4.44
C LYS A 67 16.22 -23.69 -4.98
N PRO A 68 14.93 -23.36 -5.18
CA PRO A 68 13.95 -24.35 -5.64
C PRO A 68 14.25 -24.80 -7.07
N THR A 69 14.26 -26.11 -7.30
CA THR A 69 14.40 -26.72 -8.64
C THR A 69 13.07 -26.83 -9.39
N ARG A 70 11.94 -26.72 -8.67
CA ARG A 70 10.58 -26.74 -9.22
C ARG A 70 9.72 -25.69 -8.53
N ALA A 71 8.95 -24.94 -9.33
CA ALA A 71 7.94 -24.01 -8.85
C ALA A 71 6.67 -24.18 -9.70
N LEU A 72 5.51 -24.09 -9.04
CA LEU A 72 4.20 -24.09 -9.69
C LEU A 72 3.68 -22.66 -9.78
N LEU A 73 3.13 -22.32 -10.95
CA LEU A 73 2.45 -21.07 -11.23
C LEU A 73 0.94 -21.32 -11.33
N PHE A 74 0.12 -20.66 -10.50
CA PHE A 74 -1.35 -20.75 -10.58
C PHE A 74 -2.03 -19.45 -10.10
N VAL A 75 -3.15 -19.02 -10.71
CA VAL A 75 -4.03 -17.98 -10.15
C VAL A 75 -5.18 -18.69 -9.46
N ILE A 76 -5.39 -18.24 -8.24
CA ILE A 76 -6.59 -18.53 -7.48
C ILE A 76 -7.18 -17.17 -7.19
N LEU A 77 -8.50 -17.07 -7.04
CA LEU A 77 -9.09 -15.92 -6.38
C LEU A 77 -8.83 -16.08 -4.87
N CYS A 78 -7.66 -15.58 -4.42
CA CYS A 78 -7.07 -15.63 -3.05
C CYS A 78 -6.40 -16.97 -2.63
N PRO A 79 -5.09 -17.01 -2.24
CA PRO A 79 -4.68 -16.68 -0.86
C PRO A 79 -3.30 -16.02 -0.63
N VAL A 80 -3.10 -15.54 0.60
CA VAL A 80 -2.09 -14.56 1.09
C VAL A 80 -0.65 -15.11 1.21
N GLY A 81 0.37 -14.25 1.12
CA GLY A 81 1.81 -14.62 1.13
C GLY A 81 2.48 -14.61 2.52
N ALA A 82 3.75 -15.06 2.56
CA ALA A 82 4.51 -15.33 3.79
C ALA A 82 4.72 -14.11 4.73
N ASN A 83 4.84 -12.89 4.19
CA ASN A 83 4.99 -11.67 5.00
C ASN A 83 3.76 -11.37 5.87
N TYR A 84 2.60 -11.94 5.53
CA TYR A 84 1.32 -11.67 6.19
C TYR A 84 0.97 -12.72 7.26
N GLY A 85 1.65 -13.87 7.28
CA GLY A 85 1.40 -14.89 8.30
C GLY A 85 1.63 -14.37 9.73
N PRO A 86 2.82 -13.79 10.02
CA PRO A 86 3.11 -13.24 11.34
C PRO A 86 2.23 -12.06 11.75
N THR A 87 1.59 -11.36 10.81
CA THR A 87 0.78 -10.17 11.11
C THR A 87 -0.57 -10.50 11.71
N VAL A 88 -1.06 -11.73 11.54
CA VAL A 88 -2.38 -12.18 12.06
C VAL A 88 -2.47 -12.01 13.58
N PHE A 89 -1.43 -12.42 14.31
CA PHE A 89 -1.41 -12.29 15.77
C PHE A 89 -1.46 -10.82 16.20
N VAL A 90 -0.64 -9.97 15.57
CA VAL A 90 -0.59 -8.53 15.89
C VAL A 90 -1.92 -7.84 15.56
N GLN A 91 -2.58 -8.25 14.48
CA GLN A 91 -3.90 -7.74 14.12
C GLN A 91 -4.98 -8.13 15.14
N GLN A 92 -4.94 -9.36 15.68
CA GLN A 92 -5.86 -9.77 16.75
C GLN A 92 -5.61 -8.97 18.04
N GLU A 93 -4.36 -8.71 18.38
CA GLU A 93 -4.02 -7.86 19.53
C GLU A 93 -4.48 -6.40 19.35
N ALA A 94 -4.38 -5.86 18.13
CA ALA A 94 -4.93 -4.54 17.81
C ALA A 94 -6.45 -4.50 18.01
N GLN A 95 -7.18 -5.51 17.54
CA GLN A 95 -8.63 -5.63 17.73
C GLN A 95 -9.02 -5.71 19.21
N LYS A 96 -8.30 -6.50 20.02
CA LYS A 96 -8.52 -6.56 21.49
C LYS A 96 -8.34 -5.20 22.17
N LYS A 97 -7.49 -4.33 21.61
CA LYS A 97 -7.26 -2.96 22.08
C LYS A 97 -8.23 -1.92 21.47
N GLY A 98 -9.23 -2.36 20.71
CA GLY A 98 -10.21 -1.47 20.07
C GLY A 98 -9.68 -0.73 18.84
N CYS A 99 -8.62 -1.25 18.21
CA CYS A 99 -8.05 -0.73 16.96
C CYS A 99 -8.45 -1.62 15.77
N GLU A 100 -8.70 -0.99 14.62
CA GLU A 100 -9.13 -1.70 13.41
C GLU A 100 -7.96 -2.20 12.55
N GLN A 101 -6.82 -1.53 12.62
CA GLN A 101 -5.61 -1.81 11.84
C GLN A 101 -4.35 -1.58 12.69
N VAL A 102 -3.24 -2.17 12.26
CA VAL A 102 -1.92 -1.98 12.87
C VAL A 102 -1.15 -0.88 12.13
N LEU A 103 -0.66 0.13 12.84
CA LEU A 103 0.38 1.04 12.31
C LEU A 103 1.74 0.40 12.54
N TRP A 104 2.44 0.05 11.46
CA TRP A 104 3.76 -0.58 11.52
C TRP A 104 4.84 0.47 11.77
N LEU A 105 5.57 0.30 12.87
CA LEU A 105 6.69 1.14 13.26
C LEU A 105 8.01 0.40 13.01
N TYR A 106 9.04 1.11 12.55
CA TYR A 106 10.37 0.55 12.30
C TYR A 106 11.48 1.36 12.97
N GLY A 107 12.52 0.67 13.40
CA GLY A 107 13.72 1.29 13.98
C GLY A 107 13.52 1.83 15.41
N PRO A 108 14.61 2.27 16.07
CA PRO A 108 14.59 2.78 17.44
C PRO A 108 13.89 4.15 17.55
N ASP A 109 13.76 4.86 16.45
CA ASP A 109 13.10 6.16 16.31
C ASP A 109 11.62 6.05 15.90
N HIS A 110 11.10 4.82 15.79
CA HIS A 110 9.70 4.53 15.53
C HIS A 110 9.18 5.22 14.26
N GLN A 111 9.81 4.91 13.12
CA GLN A 111 9.40 5.39 11.80
C GLN A 111 8.06 4.78 11.39
N LEU A 112 7.13 5.60 10.92
CA LEU A 112 5.87 5.16 10.33
C LEU A 112 6.16 4.52 8.97
N THR A 113 5.68 3.31 8.73
CA THR A 113 5.93 2.57 7.48
C THR A 113 4.66 2.24 6.71
N GLU A 114 3.73 1.51 7.34
CA GLU A 114 2.50 1.01 6.70
C GLU A 114 1.35 0.96 7.71
N VAL A 115 0.10 1.00 7.22
CA VAL A 115 -1.11 0.76 8.02
C VAL A 115 -1.78 -0.52 7.54
N GLY A 116 -1.69 -1.58 8.34
CA GLY A 116 -2.21 -2.90 8.00
C GLY A 116 -1.48 -3.47 6.78
N THR A 117 -2.15 -3.47 5.63
CA THR A 117 -1.60 -3.89 4.33
C THR A 117 -1.60 -2.73 3.32
N MET A 118 -1.49 -1.50 3.81
CA MET A 118 -1.59 -0.26 3.04
C MET A 118 -0.35 0.61 3.27
N ASN A 119 0.07 1.32 2.23
CA ASN A 119 1.00 2.43 2.38
C ASN A 119 0.36 3.53 3.23
N ILE A 120 1.12 4.22 4.08
CA ILE A 120 0.65 5.37 4.85
C ILE A 120 1.00 6.69 4.16
N PHE A 121 0.07 7.63 4.20
CA PHE A 121 0.25 9.01 3.73
C PHE A 121 -0.15 9.98 4.84
N VAL A 122 0.61 11.07 4.97
CA VAL A 122 0.37 12.16 5.91
C VAL A 122 0.36 13.46 5.13
N PHE A 123 -0.73 14.21 5.24
CA PHE A 123 -0.88 15.55 4.69
C PHE A 123 -0.85 16.56 5.83
N TRP A 124 0.15 17.44 5.82
CA TRP A 124 0.39 18.40 6.90
C TRP A 124 1.19 19.61 6.43
N THR A 125 1.27 20.63 7.29
CA THR A 125 2.16 21.78 7.10
C THR A 125 3.57 21.45 7.62
N HIS A 126 4.58 21.61 6.78
CA HIS A 126 5.99 21.47 7.18
C HIS A 126 6.48 22.69 7.97
N GLU A 127 7.45 22.52 8.87
CA GLU A 127 7.99 23.58 9.74
C GLU A 127 8.59 24.76 8.96
N ASP A 128 9.14 24.51 7.77
CA ASP A 128 9.89 25.52 7.01
C ASP A 128 9.05 26.43 6.10
N GLY A 129 7.74 26.20 5.93
CA GLY A 129 6.91 27.01 5.01
C GLY A 129 7.42 27.09 3.55
N GLY A 130 8.39 26.24 3.15
CA GLY A 130 9.18 26.42 1.93
C GLY A 130 8.55 25.88 0.64
N GLU A 131 8.73 26.67 -0.42
CA GLU A 131 8.36 26.47 -1.84
C GLU A 131 8.99 25.23 -2.53
N PRO A 132 8.45 24.79 -3.69
CA PRO A 132 8.51 23.39 -4.12
C PRO A 132 9.86 22.97 -4.72
N THR A 133 10.30 21.77 -4.35
CA THR A 133 11.28 20.98 -5.11
C THR A 133 10.53 19.82 -5.77
N HIS A 134 10.56 19.80 -7.10
CA HIS A 134 9.91 18.80 -7.96
C HIS A 134 10.64 17.45 -7.90
N ASP A 135 9.91 16.37 -7.57
CA ASP A 135 10.07 15.04 -8.19
C ASP A 135 8.82 14.15 -7.89
N PRO A 136 8.49 13.14 -8.70
CA PRO A 136 7.08 12.79 -8.97
C PRO A 136 6.51 11.65 -8.10
N SER A 137 5.34 11.89 -7.50
CA SER A 137 4.19 10.97 -7.32
C SER A 137 3.27 11.53 -6.22
N PRO A 138 1.94 11.66 -6.36
CA PRO A 138 1.05 11.15 -7.40
C PRO A 138 0.65 12.21 -8.44
N ALA A 139 0.52 11.82 -9.71
CA ALA A 139 0.14 12.67 -10.85
C ALA A 139 -1.16 13.50 -10.69
N LEU A 140 -1.93 13.23 -9.64
CA LEU A 140 -3.21 13.89 -9.32
C LEU A 140 -3.04 15.17 -8.46
N ALA A 141 -1.83 15.40 -7.93
CA ALA A 141 -1.52 16.48 -7.00
C ALA A 141 -0.39 17.43 -7.48
N GLU A 142 0.04 17.30 -8.74
CA GLU A 142 1.15 18.11 -9.26
C GLU A 142 0.78 19.61 -9.31
N GLY A 143 1.54 20.43 -8.58
CA GLY A 143 1.49 21.89 -8.66
C GLY A 143 0.74 22.62 -7.53
N GLU A 144 -0.01 21.91 -6.68
CA GLU A 144 -0.82 22.55 -5.62
C GLU A 144 -0.18 22.52 -4.22
N PHE A 145 0.62 21.49 -3.94
CA PHE A 145 1.33 21.34 -2.68
C PHE A 145 2.59 20.49 -2.87
N ARG A 146 3.52 20.61 -1.92
CA ARG A 146 4.76 19.82 -1.95
C ARG A 146 4.48 18.36 -1.67
N VAL A 147 5.00 17.48 -2.54
CA VAL A 147 4.98 16.04 -2.32
C VAL A 147 6.39 15.54 -2.06
N ALA A 148 6.57 14.69 -1.06
CA ALA A 148 7.87 14.15 -0.69
C ALA A 148 7.73 12.71 -0.19
N GLU A 149 8.57 11.82 -0.72
CA GLU A 149 8.81 10.51 -0.12
C GLU A 149 9.93 10.68 0.92
N ARG A 150 9.58 10.56 2.20
CA ARG A 150 10.55 10.62 3.28
C ARG A 150 10.12 9.80 4.48
N LYS A 151 11.09 9.49 5.34
CA LYS A 151 10.81 8.90 6.64
C LYS A 151 10.11 9.93 7.52
N ILE A 152 9.10 9.45 8.24
CA ILE A 152 8.38 10.20 9.26
C ILE A 152 8.49 9.41 10.55
N THR A 153 8.95 10.04 11.62
CA THR A 153 9.07 9.40 12.94
C THR A 153 7.85 9.69 13.80
N MET A 154 7.54 8.82 14.77
CA MET A 154 6.49 9.12 15.76
C MET A 154 6.79 10.40 16.54
N LYS A 155 8.06 10.71 16.82
CA LYS A 155 8.45 11.95 17.50
C LYS A 155 8.03 13.19 16.71
N GLU A 156 8.42 13.22 15.44
CA GLU A 156 8.05 14.31 14.52
C GLU A 156 6.53 14.39 14.33
N PHE A 157 5.89 13.23 14.21
CA PHE A 157 4.45 13.18 13.98
C PHE A 157 3.64 13.69 15.17
N LEU A 158 4.07 13.35 16.39
CA LEU A 158 3.47 13.88 17.62
C LEU A 158 3.63 15.40 17.73
N GLN A 159 4.82 15.92 17.42
CA GLN A 159 5.04 17.37 17.42
C GLN A 159 4.09 18.07 16.43
N ALA A 160 3.96 17.54 15.20
CA ALA A 160 3.07 18.11 14.21
C ALA A 160 1.58 18.02 14.58
N LEU A 161 1.17 17.00 15.35
CA LEU A 161 -0.18 16.92 15.91
C LEU A 161 -0.41 17.98 16.99
N GLU A 162 0.54 18.14 17.92
CA GLU A 162 0.48 19.15 19.00
C GLU A 162 0.46 20.57 18.44
N ASP A 163 1.24 20.83 17.38
CA ASP A 163 1.27 22.12 16.68
C ASP A 163 0.03 22.37 15.80
N GLY A 164 -0.90 21.41 15.68
CA GLY A 164 -2.07 21.52 14.80
C GLY A 164 -1.73 21.55 13.29
N ARG A 165 -0.55 21.05 12.91
CA ARG A 165 -0.07 21.04 11.51
C ARG A 165 -0.62 19.88 10.69
N VAL A 166 -1.06 18.79 11.33
CA VAL A 166 -1.61 17.61 10.66
C VAL A 166 -3.02 17.89 10.16
N ARG A 167 -3.26 17.65 8.87
CA ARG A 167 -4.56 17.87 8.21
C ARG A 167 -5.27 16.55 7.95
N GLU A 168 -4.61 15.63 7.23
CA GLU A 168 -5.20 14.33 6.87
C GLU A 168 -4.16 13.22 7.00
N VAL A 169 -4.56 12.05 7.50
CA VAL A 169 -3.75 10.84 7.51
C VAL A 169 -4.58 9.71 6.93
N PHE A 170 -4.01 8.96 5.99
CA PHE A 170 -4.73 7.87 5.34
C PHE A 170 -3.82 6.74 4.87
N GLY A 171 -4.38 5.54 4.83
CA GLY A 171 -3.79 4.40 4.14
C GLY A 171 -4.20 4.39 2.66
N SER A 172 -3.30 3.95 1.78
CA SER A 172 -3.64 3.62 0.39
C SER A 172 -3.29 2.18 0.06
N GLY A 173 -4.23 1.49 -0.58
CA GLY A 173 -4.06 0.11 -1.00
C GLY A 173 -5.16 -0.34 -1.93
N THR A 174 -4.90 -1.41 -2.69
CA THR A 174 -5.82 -1.91 -3.71
C THR A 174 -7.22 -2.23 -3.15
N ALA A 175 -7.33 -2.63 -1.88
CA ALA A 175 -8.60 -3.01 -1.25
C ALA A 175 -9.58 -1.85 -1.09
N CYS A 176 -9.15 -0.70 -0.58
CA CYS A 176 -10.00 0.44 -0.24
C CYS A 176 -9.68 1.73 -1.03
N GLN A 177 -8.67 1.71 -1.91
CA GLN A 177 -8.05 2.86 -2.58
C GLN A 177 -7.42 3.86 -1.59
N VAL A 178 -8.23 4.48 -0.75
CA VAL A 178 -7.86 5.43 0.32
C VAL A 178 -8.71 5.15 1.55
N CYS A 179 -8.09 5.12 2.74
CA CYS A 179 -8.74 4.82 4.02
C CYS A 179 -8.31 5.85 5.08
N PRO A 180 -9.23 6.73 5.55
CA PRO A 180 -8.89 7.76 6.52
C PRO A 180 -8.55 7.17 7.90
N VAL A 181 -7.59 7.80 8.58
CA VAL A 181 -7.19 7.47 9.95
C VAL A 181 -7.63 8.60 10.89
N HIS A 182 -8.43 8.27 11.90
CA HIS A 182 -8.96 9.25 12.88
C HIS A 182 -8.38 9.07 14.30
N ARG A 183 -7.71 7.94 14.57
CA ARG A 183 -7.17 7.62 15.89
C ARG A 183 -5.98 6.68 15.81
N ILE A 184 -4.94 6.96 16.61
CA ILE A 184 -3.77 6.07 16.78
C ILE A 184 -3.61 5.77 18.28
N LEU A 185 -3.49 4.49 18.64
CA LEU A 185 -3.12 4.09 20.00
C LEU A 185 -1.60 3.89 20.07
N TYR A 186 -0.90 4.75 20.82
CA TYR A 186 0.55 4.71 20.94
C TYR A 186 0.98 4.89 22.39
N GLN A 187 1.81 3.97 22.91
CA GLN A 187 2.29 3.98 24.30
C GLN A 187 1.15 4.14 25.34
N GLY A 188 0.01 3.48 25.10
CA GLY A 188 -1.16 3.55 25.99
C GLY A 188 -2.01 4.82 25.86
N LYS A 189 -1.63 5.77 25.00
CA LYS A 189 -2.38 7.00 24.75
C LYS A 189 -3.14 6.93 23.44
N HIS A 190 -4.40 7.35 23.46
CA HIS A 190 -5.19 7.56 22.25
C HIS A 190 -4.91 8.94 21.68
N LEU A 191 -4.24 8.97 20.53
CA LEU A 191 -3.98 10.16 19.74
C LEU A 191 -5.16 10.38 18.79
N HIS A 192 -5.82 11.53 18.90
CA HIS A 192 -6.84 11.94 17.94
C HIS A 192 -6.16 12.52 16.69
N ILE A 193 -6.60 12.08 15.51
CA ILE A 193 -6.09 12.54 14.23
C ILE A 193 -7.22 13.30 13.52
N PRO A 194 -7.04 14.59 13.20
CA PRO A 194 -8.12 15.48 12.77
C PRO A 194 -8.53 15.29 11.29
N THR A 195 -8.36 14.08 10.74
CA THR A 195 -8.58 13.80 9.32
C THR A 195 -10.03 14.09 8.92
N MET A 196 -11.00 13.70 9.75
CA MET A 196 -12.43 13.83 9.40
C MET A 196 -12.93 15.27 9.58
N GLU A 197 -12.35 15.99 10.53
CA GLU A 197 -12.63 17.37 10.89
C GLU A 197 -12.16 18.35 9.81
N ASN A 198 -11.16 17.95 9.01
CA ASN A 198 -10.67 18.73 7.87
C ASN A 198 -11.45 18.48 6.56
N GLY A 199 -12.62 17.85 6.62
CA GLY A 199 -13.48 17.65 5.43
C GLY A 199 -12.96 16.61 4.43
N PRO A 200 -12.15 15.66 4.91
CA PRO A 200 -10.90 15.19 4.28
C PRO A 200 -10.85 15.40 2.76
N GLU A 201 -10.58 16.64 2.36
CA GLU A 201 -10.74 17.11 0.98
C GLU A 201 -9.82 16.38 0.02
N LEU A 202 -8.58 16.11 0.45
CA LEU A 202 -7.60 15.40 -0.36
C LEU A 202 -7.99 13.93 -0.57
N ILE A 203 -8.42 13.25 0.49
CA ILE A 203 -8.91 11.86 0.39
C ILE A 203 -10.14 11.78 -0.52
N LEU A 204 -11.11 12.70 -0.39
CA LEU A 204 -12.30 12.73 -1.24
C LEU A 204 -11.96 12.99 -2.71
N ARG A 205 -11.00 13.88 -2.98
CA ARG A 205 -10.49 14.13 -4.33
C ARG A 205 -9.86 12.88 -4.92
N PHE A 206 -8.92 12.25 -4.21
CA PHE A 206 -8.29 11.01 -4.68
C PHE A 206 -9.31 9.91 -4.93
N HIS A 207 -10.29 9.74 -4.04
CA HIS A 207 -11.34 8.75 -4.23
C HIS A 207 -12.16 9.02 -5.50
N LYS A 208 -12.55 10.29 -5.73
CA LYS A 208 -13.32 10.71 -6.90
C LYS A 208 -12.55 10.48 -8.21
N GLU A 209 -11.29 10.89 -8.26
CA GLU A 209 -10.46 10.77 -9.46
C GLU A 209 -10.11 9.32 -9.78
N LEU A 210 -9.72 8.53 -8.78
CA LEU A 210 -9.45 7.09 -8.97
C LEU A 210 -10.68 6.35 -9.48
N LYS A 211 -11.86 6.68 -8.95
CA LYS A 211 -13.13 6.10 -9.40
C LYS A 211 -13.54 6.56 -10.80
N ALA A 212 -13.10 7.73 -11.27
CA ALA A 212 -13.34 8.19 -12.62
C ALA A 212 -12.44 7.50 -13.66
N ILE A 213 -11.23 7.08 -13.24
CA ILE A 213 -10.26 6.36 -14.10
C ILE A 213 -10.58 4.86 -14.21
N GLN A 214 -11.15 4.29 -13.14
CA GLN A 214 -11.51 2.87 -13.03
C GLN A 214 -12.84 2.54 -13.73
#